data_AF-A0A0Q5XNL1-F1
#
_entry.id   AF-A0A0Q5XNL1-F1
#
_cell.length_a   1.000
_cell.length_b   1.000
_cell.length_c   1.000
_cell.angle_alpha   90.00
_cell.angle_beta   90.00
_cell.angle_gamma   90.00
#
_symmetry.space_group_name_H-M   'P 1'
#
loop_
_entity.id
_entity.type
_entity.pdbx_description
1 polymer ?
#
loop_
_entity_poly.entity_id
_entity_poly.type
_entity_poly.pdbx_seq_one_letter_code
_entity_poly.pdbx_strand_id
1 'polypeptide(L)'
;MPDRSRRAFLRESTADAHAALDDMIGAFDSLSSYKTYLRGMSAFRIPVETMLAGRAWPDDLDLWSQQTFGALIRTDLSDLEISADATVPVPPMGAAREDMLGMLYVLEGSALGARLLYRRAQALGLRADFGARHLAAQAEKSDRWPRFLHLLESIDAIEIDRVASASRATFMVAETAFRRASHAAE
;
A
#
# COMPACT_ATOMS: atom_id res chain seq x y z
N MET A 1 1.80 23.84 22.50
CA MET A 1 2.52 22.92 21.58
C MET A 1 2.27 23.44 20.17
N PRO A 2 3.26 23.47 19.26
CA PRO A 2 2.94 23.81 17.88
C PRO A 2 1.88 22.81 17.40
N ASP A 3 0.84 23.34 16.78
CA ASP A 3 -0.27 22.54 16.27
C ASP A 3 0.32 21.51 15.29
N ARG A 4 0.27 20.25 15.69
CA ARG A 4 0.96 19.19 14.97
C ARG A 4 0.09 18.82 13.78
N SER A 5 0.66 18.87 12.57
CA SER A 5 -0.09 18.46 11.38
C SER A 5 -0.57 17.01 11.49
N ARG A 6 -1.76 16.72 10.94
CA ARG A 6 -2.33 15.36 10.94
C ARG A 6 -1.39 14.38 10.26
N ARG A 7 -0.70 14.82 9.20
CA ARG A 7 0.39 14.04 8.58
C ARG A 7 1.48 13.66 9.59
N ALA A 8 1.98 14.60 10.37
CA ALA A 8 3.06 14.33 11.32
C ALA A 8 2.59 13.37 12.42
N PHE A 9 1.33 13.49 12.85
CA PHE A 9 0.70 12.56 13.79
C PHE A 9 0.62 11.14 13.24
N LEU A 10 0.08 10.95 12.04
CA LEU A 10 -0.02 9.64 11.40
C LEU A 10 1.36 9.01 11.17
N ARG A 11 2.35 9.79 10.71
CA ARG A 11 3.71 9.29 10.48
C ARG A 11 4.34 8.68 11.74
N GLU A 12 4.19 9.33 12.90
CA GLU A 12 4.71 8.77 14.16
C GLU A 12 3.86 7.58 14.61
N SER A 13 2.54 7.70 14.53
CA SER A 13 1.60 6.66 14.94
C SER A 13 1.70 5.36 14.13
N THR A 14 2.35 5.40 12.96
CA THR A 14 2.59 4.24 12.10
C THR A 14 4.09 3.98 11.88
N ALA A 15 4.99 4.62 12.63
CA ALA A 15 6.43 4.54 12.39
C ALA A 15 6.96 3.11 12.55
N ASP A 16 6.60 2.43 13.64
CA ASP A 16 7.06 1.07 13.94
C ASP A 16 6.56 0.06 12.90
N ALA A 17 5.28 0.17 12.51
CA ALA A 17 4.67 -0.69 11.51
C ALA A 17 5.31 -0.48 10.12
N HIS A 18 5.62 0.77 9.76
CA HIS A 18 6.34 1.08 8.53
C HIS A 18 7.76 0.50 8.55
N ALA A 19 8.49 0.64 9.66
CA ALA A 19 9.84 0.11 9.80
C ALA A 19 9.85 -1.43 9.70
N ALA A 20 8.93 -2.09 10.40
CA ALA A 20 8.78 -3.55 10.33
C ALA A 20 8.49 -4.04 8.90
N LEU A 21 7.64 -3.32 8.16
CA LEU A 21 7.34 -3.66 6.76
C LEU A 21 8.55 -3.42 5.84
N ASP A 22 9.29 -2.32 6.02
CA ASP A 22 10.52 -2.06 5.26
C ASP A 22 11.58 -3.16 5.47
N ASP A 23 11.74 -3.63 6.72
CA ASP A 23 12.65 -4.71 7.06
C ASP A 23 12.24 -6.03 6.38
N MET A 24 10.94 -6.34 6.33
CA MET A 24 10.42 -7.52 5.62
C MET A 24 10.60 -7.43 4.10
N ILE A 25 10.51 -6.23 3.51
CA ILE A 25 10.71 -6.02 2.06
C ILE A 25 12.18 -6.19 1.68
N GLY A 26 13.10 -5.71 2.51
CA GLY A 26 14.53 -5.90 2.30
C GLY A 26 15.11 -5.23 1.05
N ALA A 27 16.22 -5.79 0.53
CA ALA A 27 17.09 -5.11 -0.43
C ALA A 27 16.79 -5.37 -1.93
N PHE A 28 15.90 -6.30 -2.30
CA PHE A 28 15.68 -6.75 -3.70
C PHE A 28 17.00 -7.10 -4.42
N ASP A 29 17.84 -7.91 -3.80
CA ASP A 29 19.17 -8.26 -4.30
C ASP A 29 19.17 -9.44 -5.29
N SER A 30 18.03 -10.11 -5.44
CA SER A 30 17.88 -11.31 -6.25
C SER A 30 16.47 -11.43 -6.81
N LEU A 31 16.31 -12.15 -7.92
CA LEU A 31 14.99 -12.44 -8.48
C LEU A 31 14.10 -13.17 -7.46
N SER A 32 14.68 -14.06 -6.63
CA SER A 32 13.95 -14.74 -5.56
C SER A 32 13.35 -13.76 -4.54
N SER A 33 14.17 -12.83 -4.01
CA SER A 33 13.68 -11.79 -3.09
C SER A 33 12.58 -10.92 -3.70
N TYR A 34 12.67 -10.62 -5.00
CA TYR A 34 11.62 -9.90 -5.72
C TYR A 34 10.33 -10.72 -5.86
N LYS A 35 10.42 -12.02 -6.17
CA LYS A 35 9.23 -12.90 -6.24
C LYS A 35 8.52 -12.97 -4.88
N THR A 36 9.26 -13.05 -3.78
CA THR A 36 8.71 -12.98 -2.41
C THR A 36 8.01 -11.65 -2.15
N TYR A 37 8.64 -10.53 -2.51
CA TYR A 37 8.00 -9.22 -2.43
C TYR A 37 6.69 -9.16 -3.23
N LEU A 38 6.69 -9.66 -4.48
CA LEU A 38 5.54 -9.60 -5.35
C LEU A 38 4.37 -10.45 -4.82
N ARG A 39 4.66 -11.60 -4.22
CA ARG A 39 3.65 -12.39 -3.47
C ARG A 39 3.04 -11.58 -2.34
N GLY A 40 3.87 -10.99 -1.47
CA GLY A 40 3.40 -10.14 -0.37
C GLY A 40 2.56 -8.96 -0.84
N MET A 41 3.01 -8.28 -1.89
CA MET A 41 2.32 -7.15 -2.51
C MET A 41 0.97 -7.58 -3.10
N SER A 42 0.90 -8.74 -3.77
CA SER A 42 -0.35 -9.28 -4.31
C SER A 42 -1.34 -9.64 -3.20
N ALA A 43 -0.86 -10.31 -2.14
CA ALA A 43 -1.69 -10.74 -1.02
C ALA A 43 -2.20 -9.53 -0.22
N PHE A 44 -1.50 -8.40 -0.23
CA PHE A 44 -1.93 -7.14 0.39
C PHE A 44 -2.84 -6.30 -0.52
N ARG A 45 -2.35 -5.86 -1.69
CA ARG A 45 -3.03 -4.85 -2.52
C ARG A 45 -4.32 -5.35 -3.12
N ILE A 46 -4.35 -6.57 -3.65
CA ILE A 46 -5.52 -7.09 -4.36
C ILE A 46 -6.77 -7.15 -3.47
N PRO A 47 -6.74 -7.77 -2.27
CA PRO A 47 -7.94 -7.84 -1.45
C PRO A 47 -8.32 -6.46 -0.87
N VAL A 48 -7.35 -5.60 -0.55
CA VAL A 48 -7.62 -4.22 -0.09
C VAL A 48 -8.32 -3.38 -1.18
N GLU A 49 -7.83 -3.44 -2.41
CA GLU A 49 -8.44 -2.75 -3.56
C GLU A 49 -9.83 -3.32 -3.89
N THR A 50 -10.00 -4.65 -3.80
CA THR A 50 -11.30 -5.30 -4.01
C THR A 50 -12.32 -4.84 -2.97
N MET A 51 -11.92 -4.73 -1.71
CA MET A 51 -12.78 -4.23 -0.63
C MET A 51 -13.17 -2.77 -0.86
N LEU A 52 -12.23 -1.91 -1.29
CA LEU A 52 -12.51 -0.50 -1.59
C LEU A 52 -13.43 -0.33 -2.80
N ALA A 53 -13.29 -1.16 -3.83
CA ALA A 53 -14.14 -1.12 -5.02
C ALA A 53 -15.61 -1.49 -4.71
N GLY A 54 -15.83 -2.36 -3.73
CA GLY A 54 -17.17 -2.78 -3.28
C GLY A 54 -17.84 -1.82 -2.29
N ARG A 55 -17.24 -0.67 -1.99
CA ARG A 55 -17.68 0.23 -0.92
C ARG A 55 -18.28 1.52 -1.46
N ALA A 56 -19.35 1.99 -0.81
CA ALA A 56 -19.81 3.37 -0.96
C ALA A 56 -18.78 4.33 -0.34
N TRP A 57 -18.45 5.38 -1.08
CA TRP A 57 -17.54 6.42 -0.62
C TRP A 57 -18.35 7.44 0.18
N PRO A 58 -17.80 7.98 1.28
CA PRO A 58 -18.34 9.17 1.91
C PRO A 58 -18.37 10.34 0.91
N ASP A 59 -19.41 11.17 0.95
CA ASP A 59 -19.61 12.30 0.02
C ASP A 59 -18.38 13.25 -0.06
N ASP A 60 -17.67 13.44 1.06
CA ASP A 60 -16.46 14.26 1.15
C ASP A 60 -15.23 13.62 0.50
N LEU A 61 -15.31 12.33 0.15
CA LEU A 61 -14.28 11.56 -0.55
C LEU A 61 -14.72 11.13 -1.96
N ASP A 62 -15.94 11.43 -2.42
CA ASP A 62 -16.47 10.97 -3.71
C ASP A 62 -15.63 11.39 -4.94
N LEU A 63 -14.93 12.52 -4.85
CA LEU A 63 -14.02 12.98 -5.90
C LEU A 63 -12.68 12.25 -5.92
N TRP A 64 -12.40 11.41 -4.91
CA TRP A 64 -11.17 10.65 -4.83
C TRP A 64 -11.28 9.37 -5.67
N SER A 65 -10.63 9.36 -6.84
CA SER A 65 -10.56 8.14 -7.64
C SER A 65 -9.59 7.15 -7.03
N GLN A 66 -9.99 5.88 -6.93
CA GLN A 66 -9.10 4.80 -6.51
C GLN A 66 -8.04 4.55 -7.59
N GLN A 67 -6.75 4.67 -7.23
CA GLN A 67 -5.69 4.12 -8.06
C GLN A 67 -5.44 2.66 -7.65
N THR A 68 -5.74 1.75 -8.55
CA THR A 68 -5.58 0.31 -8.34
C THR A 68 -4.39 -0.22 -9.12
N PHE A 69 -3.62 -1.10 -8.51
CA PHE A 69 -2.47 -1.76 -9.13
C PHE A 69 -2.68 -3.27 -9.26
N GLY A 70 -3.76 -3.83 -8.72
CA GLY A 70 -4.02 -5.26 -8.68
C GLY A 70 -4.04 -5.93 -10.05
N ALA A 71 -4.51 -5.27 -11.10
CA ALA A 71 -4.42 -5.81 -12.46
C ALA A 71 -2.97 -5.96 -12.93
N LEU A 72 -2.15 -4.92 -12.72
CA LEU A 72 -0.73 -4.93 -13.08
C LEU A 72 0.05 -5.97 -12.26
N ILE A 73 -0.24 -6.08 -10.96
CA ILE A 73 0.35 -7.08 -10.08
C ILE A 73 0.04 -8.49 -10.57
N ARG A 74 -1.19 -8.78 -11.02
CA ARG A 74 -1.53 -10.09 -11.58
C ARG A 74 -0.76 -10.39 -12.87
N THR A 75 -0.58 -9.40 -13.74
CA THR A 75 0.25 -9.55 -14.93
C THR A 75 1.71 -9.80 -14.55
N ASP A 76 2.25 -9.07 -13.58
CA ASP A 76 3.63 -9.28 -13.11
C ASP A 76 3.83 -10.67 -12.50
N LEU A 77 2.84 -11.21 -11.77
CA LEU A 77 2.86 -12.58 -11.26
C LEU A 77 2.93 -13.59 -12.42
N SER A 78 2.15 -13.36 -13.48
CA SER A 78 2.13 -14.20 -14.68
C SER A 78 3.45 -14.14 -15.45
N ASP A 79 4.03 -12.95 -15.62
CA ASP A 79 5.31 -12.74 -16.30
C ASP A 79 6.44 -13.53 -15.60
N LEU A 80 6.34 -13.72 -14.28
CA LEU A 80 7.34 -14.38 -13.45
C LEU A 80 7.00 -15.82 -13.04
N GLU A 81 5.91 -16.37 -13.60
CA GLU A 81 5.43 -17.73 -13.33
C GLU A 81 5.22 -18.00 -11.82
N ILE A 82 4.71 -17.00 -11.11
CA ILE A 82 4.41 -17.10 -9.68
C ILE A 82 2.96 -17.52 -9.51
N SER A 83 2.73 -18.67 -8.89
CA SER A 83 1.40 -19.04 -8.40
C SER A 83 0.91 -18.00 -7.40
N ALA A 84 -0.29 -17.44 -7.65
CA ALA A 84 -0.90 -16.52 -6.70
C ALA A 84 -1.19 -17.27 -5.40
N ASP A 85 -0.59 -16.82 -4.29
CA ASP A 85 -0.88 -17.37 -2.97
C ASP A 85 -2.30 -16.99 -2.52
N ALA A 86 -2.83 -17.75 -1.55
CA ALA A 86 -4.10 -17.40 -0.91
C ALA A 86 -4.03 -15.99 -0.30
N THR A 87 -4.90 -15.10 -0.76
CA THR A 87 -5.00 -13.72 -0.26
C THR A 87 -5.12 -13.69 1.25
N VAL A 88 -4.50 -12.70 1.91
CA VAL A 88 -4.76 -12.53 3.35
C VAL A 88 -6.16 -11.99 3.57
N PRO A 89 -6.88 -12.47 4.61
CA PRO A 89 -8.15 -11.87 4.97
C PRO A 89 -7.91 -10.42 5.38
N VAL A 90 -8.61 -9.50 4.73
CA VAL A 90 -8.67 -8.10 5.16
C VAL A 90 -9.74 -8.03 6.25
N PRO A 91 -9.40 -7.63 7.48
CA PRO A 91 -10.39 -7.49 8.54
C PRO A 91 -11.45 -6.48 8.09
N PRO A 92 -12.74 -6.67 8.46
CA PRO A 92 -13.78 -5.72 8.13
C PRO A 92 -13.42 -4.36 8.74
N MET A 93 -13.01 -3.42 7.89
CA MET A 93 -12.76 -2.06 8.34
C MET A 93 -14.08 -1.31 8.44
N GLY A 94 -14.21 -0.44 9.45
CA GLY A 94 -15.43 0.32 9.68
C GLY A 94 -15.78 1.21 8.48
N ALA A 95 -17.06 1.58 8.35
CA ALA A 95 -17.59 2.35 7.21
C ALA A 95 -17.47 3.87 7.36
N ALA A 96 -16.80 4.35 8.42
CA ALA A 96 -16.63 5.77 8.61
C ALA A 96 -15.55 6.33 7.68
N ARG A 97 -15.63 7.63 7.40
CA ARG A 97 -14.63 8.33 6.58
C ARG A 97 -13.22 8.19 7.16
N GLU A 98 -13.06 8.17 8.49
CA GLU A 98 -11.76 8.06 9.14
C GLU A 98 -11.09 6.72 8.85
N ASP A 99 -11.90 5.66 8.74
CA ASP A 99 -11.40 4.33 8.40
C ASP A 99 -10.85 4.33 6.97
N MET A 100 -11.57 4.97 6.03
CA MET A 100 -11.14 5.10 4.64
C MET A 100 -9.91 6.00 4.48
N LEU A 101 -9.84 7.12 5.22
CA LEU A 101 -8.69 8.01 5.23
C LEU A 101 -7.43 7.30 5.75
N GLY A 102 -7.57 6.46 6.77
CA GLY A 102 -6.45 5.69 7.30
C GLY A 102 -5.90 4.68 6.28
N MET A 103 -6.79 4.03 5.53
CA MET A 103 -6.37 3.17 4.42
C MET A 103 -5.65 3.95 3.33
N LEU A 104 -6.25 5.05 2.87
CA LEU A 104 -5.70 5.88 1.81
C LEU A 104 -4.33 6.46 2.20
N TYR A 105 -4.13 6.82 3.46
CA TYR A 105 -2.83 7.25 3.96
C TYR A 105 -1.73 6.21 3.68
N VAL A 106 -2.01 4.92 3.93
CA VAL A 106 -1.06 3.83 3.65
C VAL A 106 -0.91 3.56 2.16
N LEU A 107 -2.03 3.49 1.42
CA LEU A 107 -2.04 3.15 0.00
C LEU A 107 -1.39 4.23 -0.86
N GLU A 108 -1.72 5.49 -0.64
CA GLU A 108 -1.14 6.63 -1.37
C GLU A 108 0.31 6.90 -0.91
N GLY A 109 0.60 6.70 0.38
CA GLY A 109 1.95 6.84 0.94
C GLY A 109 2.94 5.81 0.38
N SER A 110 2.47 4.60 0.06
CA SER A 110 3.33 3.53 -0.47
C SER A 110 4.01 3.88 -1.81
N ALA A 111 3.45 4.83 -2.58
CA ALA A 111 4.06 5.31 -3.82
C ALA A 111 5.40 6.05 -3.61
N LEU A 112 5.65 6.58 -2.42
CA LEU A 112 6.90 7.27 -2.09
C LEU A 112 8.11 6.33 -2.15
N GLY A 113 7.93 5.06 -1.73
CA GLY A 113 8.95 4.03 -1.80
C GLY A 113 9.07 3.36 -3.18
N ALA A 114 7.99 3.37 -3.97
CA ALA A 114 7.91 2.64 -5.24
C ALA A 114 9.01 3.01 -6.24
N ARG A 115 9.48 4.27 -6.28
CA ARG A 115 10.59 4.68 -7.16
C ARG A 115 11.91 3.98 -6.82
N LEU A 116 12.20 3.80 -5.53
CA LEU A 116 13.41 3.09 -5.09
C LEU A 116 13.27 1.60 -5.43
N LEU A 117 12.13 1.01 -5.10
CA LEU A 117 11.83 -0.40 -5.38
C LEU A 117 11.86 -0.70 -6.88
N TYR A 118 11.33 0.19 -7.71
CA TYR A 118 11.37 0.05 -9.16
C TYR A 118 12.81 0.08 -9.68
N ARG A 119 13.66 1.00 -9.21
CA ARG A 119 15.08 1.02 -9.57
C ARG A 119 15.81 -0.27 -9.18
N ARG A 120 15.46 -0.88 -8.04
CA ARG A 120 16.03 -2.17 -7.63
C ARG A 120 15.53 -3.31 -8.54
N ALA A 121 14.23 -3.37 -8.83
CA ALA A 121 13.67 -4.34 -9.78
C ALA A 121 14.32 -4.22 -11.18
N GLN A 122 14.60 -3.00 -11.61
CA GLN A 122 15.31 -2.67 -12.83
C GLN A 122 16.75 -3.19 -12.88
N ALA A 123 17.43 -3.27 -11.74
CA ALA A 123 18.75 -3.89 -11.62
C ALA A 123 18.70 -5.42 -11.79
N LEU A 124 17.54 -6.03 -11.52
CA LEU A 124 17.26 -7.45 -11.75
C LEU A 124 16.74 -7.76 -13.16
N GLY A 125 16.70 -6.76 -14.05
CA GLY A 125 16.20 -6.92 -15.43
C GLY A 125 14.69 -6.76 -15.60
N LEU A 126 13.95 -6.44 -14.53
CA LEU A 126 12.50 -6.25 -14.57
C LEU A 126 12.13 -4.83 -15.01
N ARG A 127 11.03 -4.68 -15.73
CA ARG A 127 10.68 -3.43 -16.42
C ARG A 127 9.17 -3.19 -16.41
N ALA A 128 8.77 -2.02 -16.90
CA ALA A 128 7.37 -1.62 -17.06
C ALA A 128 6.58 -2.51 -18.02
N ASP A 129 7.25 -3.35 -18.80
CA ASP A 129 6.67 -4.28 -19.77
C ASP A 129 6.93 -5.75 -19.43
N PHE A 130 7.61 -6.05 -18.31
CA PHE A 130 7.85 -7.41 -17.84
C PHE A 130 8.14 -7.45 -16.34
N GLY A 131 7.23 -8.06 -15.57
CA GLY A 131 7.43 -8.42 -14.15
C GLY A 131 7.49 -7.26 -13.14
N ALA A 132 7.53 -5.99 -13.55
CA ALA A 132 7.52 -4.82 -12.68
C ALA A 132 6.60 -3.68 -13.17
N ARG A 133 5.51 -4.03 -13.86
CA ARG A 133 4.49 -3.09 -14.37
C ARG A 133 3.87 -2.27 -13.25
N HIS A 134 3.52 -2.90 -12.13
CA HIS A 134 2.90 -2.22 -10.99
C HIS A 134 3.84 -1.18 -10.37
N LEU A 135 5.11 -1.53 -10.18
CA LEU A 135 6.13 -0.62 -9.65
C LEU A 135 6.39 0.54 -10.61
N ALA A 136 6.43 0.28 -11.91
CA ALA A 136 6.58 1.33 -12.92
C ALA A 136 5.43 2.34 -12.83
N ALA A 137 4.18 1.86 -12.85
CA ALA A 137 2.99 2.71 -12.75
C ALA A 137 2.94 3.47 -11.42
N GLN A 138 3.33 2.83 -10.31
CA GLN A 138 3.32 3.46 -8.99
C GLN A 138 4.47 4.46 -8.80
N ALA A 139 5.60 4.27 -9.49
CA ALA A 139 6.75 5.17 -9.45
C ALA A 139 6.55 6.47 -10.24
N GLU A 140 5.54 6.51 -11.13
CA GLU A 140 5.22 7.69 -11.93
C GLU A 140 5.02 8.94 -11.07
N LYS A 141 5.38 10.10 -11.62
CA LYS A 141 5.19 11.36 -10.91
C LYS A 141 3.70 11.66 -10.86
N SER A 142 3.16 11.73 -9.65
CA SER A 142 1.76 11.99 -9.37
C SER A 142 1.62 13.03 -8.27
N ASP A 143 0.56 13.82 -8.33
CA ASP A 143 0.15 14.79 -7.31
C ASP A 143 -0.79 14.17 -6.27
N ARG A 144 -1.10 12.87 -6.38
CA ARG A 144 -2.01 12.16 -5.47
C ARG A 144 -1.60 12.26 -4.02
N TRP A 145 -0.34 11.98 -3.68
CA TRP A 145 0.10 12.11 -2.29
C TRP A 145 -0.06 13.54 -1.72
N PRO A 146 0.44 14.60 -2.40
CA PRO A 146 0.14 15.97 -2.00
C PRO A 146 -1.36 16.30 -1.90
N ARG A 147 -2.19 15.86 -2.85
CA ARG A 147 -3.64 16.09 -2.85
C ARG A 147 -4.33 15.37 -1.69
N PHE A 148 -3.91 14.15 -1.39
CA PHE A 148 -4.42 13.37 -0.27
C PHE A 148 -4.11 14.08 1.05
N LEU A 149 -2.87 14.57 1.22
CA LEU A 149 -2.49 15.31 2.41
C LEU A 149 -3.30 16.61 2.54
N HIS A 150 -3.52 17.33 1.44
CA HIS A 150 -4.35 18.53 1.48
C HIS A 150 -5.79 18.21 1.92
N LEU A 151 -6.40 17.18 1.35
CA LEU A 151 -7.72 16.69 1.75
C LEU A 151 -7.76 16.28 3.23
N LEU A 152 -6.76 15.51 3.69
CA LEU A 152 -6.67 15.07 5.07
C LEU A 152 -6.61 16.25 6.05
N GLU A 153 -5.91 17.34 5.70
CA GLU A 153 -5.81 18.53 6.55
C GLU A 153 -7.06 19.42 6.44
N SER A 154 -7.81 19.40 5.33
CA SER A 154 -8.97 20.27 5.10
C SER A 154 -10.28 19.74 5.71
N ILE A 155 -10.36 18.48 6.11
CA ILE A 155 -11.58 17.90 6.68
C ILE A 155 -11.81 18.45 8.09
N ASP A 156 -12.96 19.09 8.33
CA ASP A 156 -13.34 19.55 9.66
C ASP A 156 -13.84 18.40 10.54
N ALA A 157 -13.67 18.55 11.86
CA ALA A 157 -14.17 17.61 12.87
C ALA A 157 -13.79 16.13 12.61
N ILE A 158 -12.51 15.87 12.34
CA ILE A 158 -11.98 14.51 12.12
C ILE A 158 -11.48 13.88 13.43
N GLU A 159 -11.83 12.62 13.67
CA GLU A 159 -11.26 11.83 14.76
C GLU A 159 -9.89 11.24 14.32
N ILE A 160 -8.82 12.02 14.46
CA ILE A 160 -7.49 11.65 13.93
C ILE A 160 -6.93 10.34 14.52
N ASP A 161 -7.29 10.02 15.76
CA ASP A 161 -6.91 8.74 16.39
C ASP A 161 -7.55 7.53 15.69
N ARG A 162 -8.77 7.69 15.16
CA ARG A 162 -9.43 6.65 14.37
C ARG A 162 -8.75 6.47 13.01
N VAL A 163 -8.34 7.57 12.36
CA VAL A 163 -7.53 7.51 11.14
C VAL A 163 -6.21 6.78 11.40
N ALA A 164 -5.55 7.05 12.52
CA ALA A 164 -4.33 6.36 12.92
C ALA A 164 -4.57 4.87 13.19
N SER A 165 -5.67 4.52 13.84
CA SER A 165 -6.07 3.13 14.09
C SER A 165 -6.29 2.36 12.78
N ALA A 166 -7.01 2.96 11.83
CA ALA A 166 -7.25 2.36 10.51
C ALA A 166 -5.96 2.27 9.67
N SER A 167 -5.06 3.26 9.79
CA SER A 167 -3.74 3.21 9.15
C SER A 167 -2.93 2.02 9.68
N ARG A 168 -2.85 1.85 11.01
CA ARG A 168 -2.19 0.69 11.65
C ARG A 168 -2.84 -0.63 11.24
N ALA A 169 -4.16 -0.70 11.20
CA ALA A 169 -4.88 -1.89 10.72
C ALA A 169 -4.50 -2.24 9.28
N THR A 170 -4.37 -1.24 8.41
CA THR A 170 -3.94 -1.43 7.02
C THR A 170 -2.49 -1.92 6.94
N PHE A 171 -1.57 -1.38 7.76
CA PHE A 171 -0.20 -1.91 7.88
C PHE A 171 -0.17 -3.36 8.39
N MET A 172 -1.00 -3.74 9.37
CA MET A 172 -1.06 -5.13 9.86
C MET A 172 -1.47 -6.12 8.77
N VAL A 173 -2.36 -5.71 7.85
CA VAL A 173 -2.69 -6.54 6.66
C VAL A 173 -1.47 -6.73 5.78
N ALA A 174 -0.72 -5.65 5.50
CA ALA A 174 0.51 -5.72 4.73
C ALA A 174 1.55 -6.63 5.42
N GLU A 175 1.84 -6.42 6.71
CA GLU A 175 2.77 -7.26 7.47
C GLU A 175 2.38 -8.74 7.46
N THR A 176 1.08 -9.04 7.62
CA THR A 176 0.58 -10.42 7.55
C THR A 176 0.80 -11.03 6.17
N ALA A 177 0.57 -10.25 5.11
CA ALA A 177 0.80 -10.68 3.72
C ALA A 177 2.28 -10.96 3.46
N PHE A 178 3.16 -10.05 3.86
CA PHE A 178 4.60 -10.18 3.68
C PHE A 178 5.19 -11.32 4.51
N ARG A 179 4.78 -11.49 5.76
CA ARG A 179 5.21 -12.62 6.60
C ARG A 179 4.85 -13.96 5.99
N ARG A 180 3.63 -14.11 5.46
CA ARG A 180 3.22 -15.35 4.77
C ARG A 180 4.03 -15.61 3.52
N ALA A 181 4.27 -14.57 2.72
CA ALA A 181 5.07 -14.69 1.49
C ALA A 181 6.51 -15.13 1.78
N SER A 182 7.12 -14.62 2.85
CA SER A 182 8.47 -15.03 3.26
C SER A 182 8.54 -16.51 3.67
N HIS A 183 7.55 -17.01 4.43
CA HIS A 183 7.50 -18.42 4.81
C HIS A 183 7.19 -19.37 3.65
N ALA A 184 6.51 -18.91 2.60
CA ALA A 184 6.23 -19.73 1.41
C ALA A 184 7.44 -19.85 0.46
N ALA A 185 8.50 -19.07 0.70
CA ALA A 185 9.72 -19.08 -0.10
C ALA A 185 10.83 -19.98 0.49
N GLU A 186 10.65 -20.45 1.72
CA GLU A 186 11.51 -21.44 2.42
C GLU A 186 11.13 -22.87 2.05
#